data_AF-A0A1P8LVY9-F1
#
_entry.id   AF-A0A1P8LVY9-F1
#
_cell.length_a   1.000
_cell.length_b   1.000
_cell.length_c   1.000
_cell.angle_alpha   90.00
_cell.angle_beta   90.00
_cell.angle_gamma   90.00
#
_symmetry.space_group_name_H-M   'P 1'
#
loop_
_entity.id
_entity.type
_entity.pdbx_description
1 polymer ?
#
loop_
_entity_poly.entity_id
_entity_poly.type
_entity_poly.pdbx_seq_one_letter_code
_entity_poly.pdbx_strand_id
1 'polypeptide(L)'
;MSTDVDDGRDRAAELESAEAGQFGVPVDAICVGCGRIRVKRADPNEIGQASDVDPTDLEAADCTSFKHVCHRCGSATWWNPVAILTGLLEREQEGGE
;
A
#
# COMPACT_ATOMS: atom_id res chain seq x y z
N MET A 1 13.70 -18.02 -10.00
CA MET A 1 13.13 -16.99 -10.89
C MET A 1 11.73 -16.69 -10.39
N SER A 2 11.59 -15.70 -9.50
CA SER A 2 10.28 -15.19 -9.10
C SER A 2 10.13 -13.83 -9.76
N THR A 3 9.36 -13.79 -10.84
CA THR A 3 8.98 -12.55 -11.51
C THR A 3 7.92 -11.88 -10.64
N ASP A 4 8.36 -11.18 -9.61
CA ASP A 4 7.59 -10.03 -9.15
C ASP A 4 7.54 -9.08 -10.34
N VAL A 5 6.34 -8.75 -10.82
CA VAL A 5 6.14 -7.87 -11.96
C VAL A 5 6.63 -6.49 -11.52
N ASP A 6 7.92 -6.25 -11.69
CA ASP A 6 8.53 -4.94 -11.58
C ASP A 6 8.06 -4.16 -12.80
N ASP A 7 7.03 -3.33 -12.61
CA ASP A 7 6.54 -2.35 -13.58
C ASP A 7 7.59 -1.24 -13.84
N GLY A 8 8.86 -1.45 -13.47
CA GLY A 8 9.91 -0.44 -13.43
C GLY A 8 9.70 0.61 -12.33
N ARG A 9 8.75 0.41 -11.42
CA ARG A 9 8.41 1.36 -10.37
C ARG A 9 9.09 0.99 -9.06
N ASP A 10 9.84 1.93 -8.51
CA ASP A 10 10.53 1.76 -7.23
C ASP A 10 9.53 1.85 -6.06
N ARG A 11 8.94 0.72 -5.70
CA ARG A 11 7.93 0.63 -4.63
C ARG A 11 8.46 1.09 -3.27
N ALA A 12 9.77 0.94 -3.02
CA ALA A 12 10.40 1.40 -1.78
C ALA A 12 10.45 2.92 -1.72
N ALA A 13 10.93 3.59 -2.77
CA ALA A 13 10.93 5.06 -2.86
C ALA A 13 9.50 5.64 -2.81
N GLU A 14 8.53 4.95 -3.39
CA GLU A 14 7.11 5.29 -3.30
C GLU A 14 6.59 5.21 -1.87
N LEU A 15 7.00 4.19 -1.11
CA LEU A 15 6.65 4.02 0.30
C LEU A 15 7.29 5.09 1.21
N GLU A 16 8.53 5.48 0.92
CA GLU A 16 9.25 6.55 1.64
C GLU A 16 8.67 7.95 1.34
N SER A 17 7.95 8.08 0.22
CA SER A 17 7.34 9.35 -0.16
C SER A 17 6.16 9.69 0.75
N ALA A 18 6.02 10.96 1.13
CA ALA A 18 4.90 11.45 1.92
C ALA A 18 3.51 11.17 1.29
N GLU A 19 3.48 10.93 -0.03
CA GLU A 19 2.28 10.54 -0.77
C GLU A 19 1.73 9.16 -0.36
N ALA A 20 2.57 8.26 0.15
CA ALA A 20 2.13 6.94 0.61
C ALA A 20 1.33 7.03 1.92
N GLY A 21 1.53 8.08 2.72
CA GLY A 21 1.00 8.14 4.08
C GLY A 21 2.04 7.66 5.09
N GLN A 22 1.78 7.92 6.38
CA GLN A 22 2.78 7.77 7.45
C GLN A 22 2.61 6.51 8.30
N PHE A 23 1.41 5.94 8.36
CA PHE A 23 1.08 4.85 9.29
C PHE A 23 0.25 3.77 8.59
N GLY A 24 0.41 2.53 9.06
CA GLY A 24 -0.32 1.38 8.56
C GLY A 24 0.49 0.46 7.64
N VAL A 25 -0.21 -0.51 7.06
CA VAL A 25 0.36 -1.56 6.22
C VAL A 25 0.61 -1.01 4.83
N PRO A 26 1.80 -1.20 4.24
CA PRO A 26 2.08 -0.83 2.87
C PRO A 26 1.28 -1.74 1.92
N VAL A 27 0.46 -1.11 1.09
CA VAL A 27 -0.36 -1.76 0.09
C VAL A 27 -0.12 -1.10 -1.26
N ASP A 28 0.03 -1.91 -2.30
CA ASP A 28 -0.05 -1.43 -3.67
C ASP A 28 -1.53 -1.27 -4.02
N ALA A 29 -1.96 -0.04 -4.32
CA ALA A 29 -3.38 0.25 -4.50
C ALA A 29 -3.64 1.02 -5.79
N ILE A 30 -4.79 0.77 -6.41
CA ILE A 30 -5.25 1.45 -7.62
C ILE A 30 -6.30 2.51 -7.29
N CYS A 31 -6.06 3.73 -7.76
CA CYS A 31 -7.03 4.82 -7.67
C CYS A 31 -8.24 4.54 -8.57
N VAL A 32 -9.44 4.48 -8.00
CA VAL A 32 -10.69 4.25 -8.75
C VAL A 32 -11.00 5.40 -9.71
N GLY A 33 -10.55 6.62 -9.41
CA GLY A 33 -10.80 7.80 -10.24
C GLY A 33 -9.95 7.91 -11.51
N CYS A 34 -8.67 7.53 -11.46
CA CYS A 34 -7.74 7.71 -12.59
C CYS A 34 -6.93 6.47 -12.97
N GLY A 35 -7.15 5.33 -12.31
CA GLY A 35 -6.46 4.07 -12.57
C GLY A 35 -4.96 4.08 -12.21
N ARG A 36 -4.45 5.13 -11.55
CA ARG A 36 -3.06 5.17 -11.12
C ARG A 36 -2.84 4.18 -9.99
N ILE A 37 -1.83 3.33 -10.15
CA ILE A 37 -1.37 2.39 -9.14
C ILE A 37 -0.18 3.01 -8.39
N ARG A 38 -0.24 3.06 -7.06
CA ARG A 38 0.79 3.61 -6.18
C ARG A 38 0.78 2.89 -4.84
N VAL A 39 1.95 2.83 -4.20
CA VAL A 39 2.07 2.37 -2.81
C VAL A 39 1.38 3.38 -1.89
N LYS A 40 0.59 2.86 -0.95
CA LYS A 40 -0.10 3.58 0.11
C LYS A 40 0.08 2.83 1.42
N ARG A 41 0.12 3.53 2.54
CA ARG A 41 -0.05 2.95 3.86
C ARG A 41 -1.51 3.10 4.25
N ALA A 42 -2.12 1.98 4.61
CA ALA A 42 -3.52 1.93 5.03
C ALA A 42 -3.60 1.32 6.43
N ASP A 43 -4.42 1.90 7.29
CA ASP A 43 -4.71 1.30 8.59
C ASP A 43 -5.53 0.01 8.37
N PRO A 44 -5.21 -1.10 9.06
CA PRO A 44 -5.95 -2.35 8.94
C PRO A 44 -7.46 -2.18 9.11
N ASN A 45 -7.90 -1.34 10.05
CA ASN A 45 -9.32 -1.10 10.29
C ASN A 45 -9.98 -0.33 9.12
N GLU A 46 -9.24 0.51 8.40
CA GLU A 46 -9.75 1.22 7.21
C GLU A 46 -9.95 0.29 6.00
N ILE A 47 -9.16 -0.78 5.92
CA ILE A 47 -9.27 -1.81 4.88
C ILE A 47 -10.12 -3.02 5.31
N GLY A 48 -10.91 -2.88 6.39
CA GLY A 48 -11.86 -3.89 6.82
C GLY A 48 -11.25 -5.06 7.60
N GLN A 49 -10.03 -4.89 8.10
CA GLN A 49 -9.27 -5.89 8.84
C GLN A 49 -9.20 -5.55 10.33
N ALA A 50 -8.87 -6.53 11.17
CA ALA A 50 -8.67 -6.29 12.59
C ALA A 50 -7.40 -5.45 12.82
N SER A 51 -7.42 -4.53 13.79
CA SER A 51 -6.26 -3.67 14.10
C SER A 51 -5.01 -4.43 14.56
N ASP A 52 -5.16 -5.68 15.03
CA ASP A 52 -4.07 -6.56 15.48
C ASP A 52 -3.72 -7.63 14.44
N VAL A 53 -4.26 -7.52 13.22
CA VAL A 53 -3.97 -8.48 12.16
C VAL A 53 -2.47 -8.45 11.85
N ASP A 54 -1.88 -9.64 11.71
CA ASP A 54 -0.51 -9.72 11.24
C ASP A 54 -0.47 -9.30 9.76
N PRO A 55 0.32 -8.29 9.39
CA PRO A 55 0.34 -7.82 8.02
C PRO A 55 0.76 -8.91 7.04
N THR A 56 1.56 -9.90 7.46
CA THR A 56 2.01 -11.01 6.60
C THR A 56 0.92 -12.01 6.26
N ASP A 57 -0.17 -12.04 7.03
CA ASP A 57 -1.36 -12.87 6.79
C ASP A 57 -2.39 -12.16 5.90
N LEU A 58 -2.20 -10.86 5.61
CA LEU A 58 -3.13 -10.09 4.80
C LEU A 58 -3.01 -10.39 3.31
N GLU A 59 -4.15 -10.68 2.68
CA GLU A 59 -4.30 -10.72 1.23
C GLU A 59 -5.12 -9.53 0.72
N ALA A 60 -4.74 -9.01 -0.44
CA ALA A 60 -5.43 -7.85 -1.03
C ALA A 60 -6.90 -8.15 -1.38
N ALA A 61 -7.24 -9.42 -1.62
CA ALA A 61 -8.60 -9.85 -1.92
C ALA A 61 -9.55 -9.71 -0.72
N ASP A 62 -9.04 -9.78 0.50
CA ASP A 62 -9.81 -9.64 1.73
C ASP A 62 -9.90 -8.17 2.19
N CYS A 63 -9.16 -7.28 1.56
CA CYS A 63 -9.10 -5.87 1.93
C CYS A 63 -10.17 -5.04 1.19
N THR A 64 -10.84 -4.15 1.91
CA THR A 64 -11.81 -3.22 1.32
C THR A 64 -11.14 -1.98 0.75
N SER A 65 -11.84 -1.28 -0.13
CA SER A 65 -11.40 0.03 -0.62
C SER A 65 -11.28 1.03 0.52
N PHE A 66 -10.20 1.82 0.52
CA PHE A 66 -9.96 2.86 1.52
C PHE A 66 -9.84 4.24 0.85
N LYS A 67 -9.98 5.31 1.62
CA LYS A 67 -9.96 6.67 1.09
C LYS A 67 -8.60 7.31 1.29
N HIS A 68 -7.95 7.75 0.21
CA HIS A 68 -6.66 8.42 0.27
C HIS A 68 -6.50 9.49 -0.81
N VAL A 69 -5.61 10.45 -0.58
CA VAL A 69 -5.26 11.49 -1.56
C VAL A 69 -4.63 10.88 -2.80
N CYS A 70 -5.14 11.30 -3.97
CA CYS A 70 -4.53 11.06 -5.27
C CYS A 70 -4.05 12.39 -5.86
N HIS A 71 -2.74 12.57 -5.93
CA HIS A 71 -2.13 13.78 -6.49
C HIS A 71 -2.43 13.98 -7.98
N ARG A 72 -2.73 12.91 -8.73
CA ARG A 72 -3.19 13.03 -10.13
C ARG A 72 -4.60 13.59 -10.22
N CYS A 73 -5.50 13.15 -9.34
CA CYS A 73 -6.88 13.63 -9.30
C CYS A 73 -7.01 14.98 -8.56
N GLY A 74 -5.98 15.40 -7.82
CA GLY A 74 -6.00 16.60 -6.99
C GLY A 74 -6.99 16.52 -5.81
N SER A 75 -7.43 15.32 -5.43
CA SER A 75 -8.46 15.13 -4.40
C SER A 75 -8.33 13.78 -3.68
N ALA A 76 -8.99 13.66 -2.53
CA ALA A 76 -9.17 12.39 -1.84
C ALA A 76 -10.14 11.51 -2.63
N THR A 77 -9.71 10.31 -2.96
CA THR A 77 -10.46 9.35 -3.77
C THR A 77 -10.39 7.97 -3.13
N TRP A 78 -11.16 7.03 -3.67
CA TRP A 78 -11.14 5.64 -3.24
C TRP A 78 -10.01 4.90 -3.94
N TRP A 79 -9.30 4.09 -3.17
CA TRP A 79 -8.21 3.25 -3.61
C TRP A 79 -8.54 1.80 -3.29
N ASN A 80 -8.42 0.94 -4.28
CA ASN A 80 -8.62 -0.49 -4.13
C ASN A 80 -7.26 -1.16 -3.93
N PRO A 81 -7.05 -1.89 -2.84
CA PRO A 81 -5.87 -2.72 -2.66
C PRO A 81 -5.73 -3.71 -3.82
N VAL A 82 -4.51 -3.86 -4.34
CA VAL A 82 -4.15 -4.79 -5.42
C VAL A 82 -3.13 -5.80 -4.91
N ALA A 83 -2.21 -5.38 -4.05
CA ALA A 83 -1.25 -6.25 -3.37
C ALA A 83 -0.92 -5.72 -1.97
N ILE A 84 -0.63 -6.62 -1.04
CA ILE A 84 -0.05 -6.26 0.26
C ILE A 84 1.47 -6.39 0.13
N LEU A 85 2.21 -5.35 0.54
CA LEU A 85 3.67 -5.26 0.33
C LEU A 85 4.43 -5.54 1.63
N THR A 86 4.14 -6.68 2.27
CA THR A 86 4.76 -7.10 3.53
C THR A 86 6.27 -7.26 3.44
N GLY A 87 6.78 -7.69 2.29
CA GLY A 87 8.23 -7.75 2.03
C GLY A 87 8.96 -6.40 2.06
N LEU A 88 8.24 -5.27 2.07
CA LEU A 88 8.82 -3.95 2.31
C LEU A 88 8.95 -3.63 3.81
N LEU A 89 8.07 -4.14 4.66
CA LEU A 89 8.14 -3.97 6.12
C LEU A 89 9.36 -4.67 6.71
N GLU A 90 9.71 -5.85 6.18
CA GLU A 90 10.88 -6.62 6.62
C GLU A 90 12.19 -5.84 6.38
N ARG A 91 12.27 -5.09 5.26
CA ARG A 91 13.44 -4.28 4.92
C ARG A 91 13.60 -3.01 5.77
N GLU A 92 12.50 -2.43 6.25
CA GLU A 92 12.54 -1.32 7.21
C GLU A 92 13.13 -1.77 8.56
N GLN A 93 12.99 -3.04 8.92
CA GLN A 93 13.40 -3.59 10.22
C GLN A 93 14.89 -3.96 10.28
N GLU A 94 15.53 -4.22 9.12
CA GLU A 94 16.95 -4.60 9.02
C GLU A 94 17.91 -3.39 8.87
N GLY A 95 17.39 -2.19 8.61
CA GLY A 95 18.20 -0.99 8.33
C GLY A 95 18.52 -0.08 9.52
N GLY A 96 18.18 -0.51 10.75
CA GLY A 96 18.38 0.27 11.98
C GLY A 96 19.41 -0.35 12.92
N GLU A 97 20.70 -0.19 12.62
CA GLU A 97 21.81 -0.43 13.56
C GLU A 97 22.69 0.82 13.73
#